data_AF-A0A937DNC1-F1
#
_entry.id   AF-A0A937DNC1-F1
#
_cell.length_a   1.000
_cell.length_b   1.000
_cell.length_c   1.000
_cell.angle_alpha   90.00
_cell.angle_beta   90.00
_cell.angle_gamma   90.00
#
_symmetry.space_group_name_H-M   'P 1'
#
loop_
_entity.id
_entity.type
_entity.pdbx_description
1 polymer ?
#
loop_
_entity_poly.entity_id
_entity_poly.type
_entity_poly.pdbx_seq_one_letter_code
_entity_poly.pdbx_strand_id
1 'polypeptide(L)'
;MWKYNKPTKVKVPGPSRWFVGVYFFLTLLLGLIVGALALRAFNYDDETPRLELMWLAMLLVPIAGLLFLSPMLRRVLAERRAFHEHMAERATYDGIDQPICPKCSYDLRGMGPSGRCPECGGHFQFSSMLAQQFGEQAKMSAAPPPIARDEFCQACGQDFRGHQRAPSCFNCGQPR
;
A
#
# COMPACT_ATOMS: atom_id res chain seq x y z
N MET A 1 -14.86 -25.87 26.66
CA MET A 1 -13.61 -25.11 26.92
C MET A 1 -12.84 -25.00 25.61
N TRP A 2 -12.86 -23.84 24.95
CA TRP A 2 -12.09 -23.62 23.73
C TRP A 2 -10.66 -23.20 24.11
N LYS A 3 -9.65 -24.00 23.75
CA LYS A 3 -8.24 -23.63 23.93
C LYS A 3 -7.89 -22.55 22.91
N TYR A 4 -7.73 -21.32 23.38
CA TYR A 4 -7.21 -20.22 22.58
C TYR A 4 -5.78 -20.56 22.14
N ASN A 5 -5.59 -20.88 20.87
CA ASN A 5 -4.28 -21.22 20.34
C ASN A 5 -3.52 -19.90 20.13
N LYS A 6 -2.53 -19.63 20.97
CA LYS A 6 -1.73 -18.40 20.85
C LYS A 6 -1.12 -18.35 19.45
N PRO A 7 -1.22 -17.22 18.72
CA PRO A 7 -0.60 -17.09 17.41
C PRO A 7 0.89 -17.36 17.55
N THR A 8 1.37 -18.41 16.89
CA THR A 8 2.79 -18.73 16.83
C THR A 8 3.50 -17.54 16.20
N LYS A 9 4.43 -16.93 16.93
CA LYS A 9 5.28 -15.85 16.40
C LYS A 9 6.04 -16.39 15.20
N VAL A 10 5.57 -16.05 14.00
CA VAL A 10 6.31 -16.32 12.77
C VAL A 10 7.60 -15.49 12.85
N LYS A 11 8.74 -16.16 13.11
CA LYS A 11 10.06 -15.55 12.99
C LYS A 11 10.31 -15.36 11.51
N VAL A 12 9.99 -14.18 11.00
CA VAL A 12 10.45 -13.77 9.67
C VAL A 12 11.97 -13.60 9.78
N PRO A 13 12.77 -14.35 9.00
CA PRO A 13 14.21 -14.16 9.01
C PRO A 13 14.50 -12.77 8.44
N GLY A 14 14.78 -11.81 9.33
CA GLY A 14 15.25 -10.50 8.89
C GLY A 14 16.60 -10.64 8.18
N PRO A 15 16.94 -9.71 7.27
CA PRO A 15 18.27 -9.66 6.69
C PRO A 15 19.29 -9.66 7.82
N SER A 16 20.24 -10.59 7.80
CA SER A 16 21.23 -10.66 8.87
C SER A 16 21.95 -9.32 8.91
N ARG A 17 21.89 -8.64 10.06
CA ARG A 17 22.53 -7.32 10.29
C ARG A 17 23.99 -7.26 9.82
N TRP A 18 24.64 -8.41 9.76
CA TRP A 18 25.99 -8.62 9.25
C TRP A 18 26.17 -8.23 7.77
N PHE A 19 25.20 -8.53 6.88
CA PHE A 19 25.31 -8.22 5.45
C PHE A 19 25.34 -6.71 5.19
N VAL A 20 24.55 -5.93 5.94
CA VAL A 20 24.51 -4.47 5.79
C VAL A 20 25.84 -3.86 6.24
N GLY A 21 26.41 -4.36 7.33
CA GLY A 21 27.69 -3.88 7.86
C GLY A 21 28.87 -4.14 6.91
N VAL A 22 28.96 -5.35 6.36
CA VAL A 22 30.04 -5.72 5.42
C VAL A 22 29.95 -4.87 4.15
N TYR A 23 28.75 -4.65 3.62
CA TYR A 23 28.55 -3.86 2.42
C TYR A 23 28.97 -2.40 2.61
N PHE A 24 28.53 -1.78 3.72
CA PHE A 24 28.88 -0.41 4.06
C PHE A 24 30.40 -0.23 4.21
N PHE A 25 31.05 -1.18 4.89
CA PHE A 25 32.51 -1.16 5.05
C PHE A 25 33.24 -1.26 3.72
N LEU A 26 32.81 -2.17 2.82
CA LEU A 26 33.39 -2.29 1.48
C LEU A 26 33.20 -1.02 0.65
N THR A 27 32.04 -0.36 0.69
CA THR A 27 31.84 0.92 0.00
C THR A 27 32.76 2.03 0.52
N LEU A 28 32.94 2.12 1.84
CA LEU A 28 33.83 3.09 2.46
C LEU A 28 35.28 2.84 2.03
N LEU A 29 35.72 1.58 2.10
CA LEU A 29 37.06 1.18 1.70
C LEU A 29 37.34 1.51 0.23
N LEU A 30 36.39 1.21 -0.66
CA LEU A 30 36.53 1.46 -2.10
C LEU A 30 36.58 2.97 -2.40
N GLY A 31 35.75 3.77 -1.72
CA GLY A 31 35.83 5.23 -1.79
C GLY A 31 37.17 5.79 -1.33
N LEU A 32 37.74 5.26 -0.23
CA LEU A 32 39.07 5.66 0.25
C LEU A 32 40.18 5.29 -0.73
N ILE A 33 40.13 4.10 -1.34
CA ILE A 33 41.10 3.68 -2.36
C ILE A 33 41.05 4.61 -3.58
N VAL A 34 39.85 4.91 -4.09
CA VAL A 34 39.68 5.83 -5.23
C VAL A 34 40.20 7.23 -4.87
N GLY A 35 39.88 7.74 -3.67
CA GLY A 35 40.37 9.04 -3.20
C GLY A 35 41.89 9.09 -3.08
N ALA A 36 42.51 8.04 -2.54
CA ALA A 36 43.97 7.94 -2.43
C ALA A 36 44.66 7.89 -3.80
N LEU A 37 44.09 7.15 -4.77
CA LEU A 37 44.60 7.11 -6.14
C LEU A 37 44.48 8.47 -6.82
N ALA A 38 43.39 9.20 -6.60
CA ALA A 38 43.23 10.56 -7.10
C ALA A 38 44.29 11.51 -6.52
N LEU A 39 44.49 11.49 -5.19
CA LEU A 39 45.53 12.30 -4.53
C LEU A 39 46.94 11.96 -5.03
N ARG A 40 47.23 10.68 -5.28
CA ARG A 40 48.50 10.24 -5.86
C ARG A 40 48.67 10.73 -7.29
N ALA A 41 47.62 10.70 -8.09
CA ALA A 41 47.63 11.24 -9.46
C ALA A 41 47.85 12.77 -9.46
N PHE A 42 47.30 13.48 -8.47
CA PHE A 42 47.54 14.92 -8.29
C PHE A 42 49.00 15.28 -8.01
N ASN A 43 49.75 14.40 -7.35
CA ASN A 43 51.17 14.61 -7.04
C ASN A 43 52.13 14.24 -8.18
N TYR A 44 51.64 13.69 -9.30
CA TYR A 44 52.48 13.40 -10.46
C TYR A 44 52.60 14.66 -11.33
N ASP A 45 53.81 15.21 -11.38
CA ASP A 45 54.14 16.51 -11.94
C ASP A 45 54.56 16.36 -13.41
N ASP A 46 53.58 16.15 -14.29
CA ASP A 46 53.81 16.18 -15.74
C ASP A 46 52.69 16.95 -16.44
N GLU A 47 53.08 17.83 -17.36
CA GLU A 47 52.26 18.89 -17.94
C GLU A 47 51.24 18.32 -18.96
N THR A 48 49.95 18.34 -18.59
CA THR A 48 48.72 18.06 -19.39
C THR A 48 48.33 16.58 -19.61
N PRO A 49 47.01 16.20 -19.68
CA PRO A 49 45.77 16.97 -19.68
C PRO A 49 44.95 16.77 -18.39
N ARG A 50 45.19 17.61 -17.38
CA ARG A 50 44.56 17.48 -16.05
C ARG A 50 43.05 17.78 -16.04
N LEU A 51 42.54 18.61 -16.95
CA LEU A 51 41.14 19.05 -16.91
C LEU A 51 40.15 17.96 -17.33
N GLU A 52 40.40 17.30 -18.47
CA GLU A 52 39.50 16.29 -19.05
C GLU A 52 39.34 15.07 -18.13
N LEU A 53 40.44 14.61 -17.55
CA LEU A 53 40.44 13.49 -16.60
C LEU A 53 39.71 13.84 -15.29
N MET A 54 39.79 15.09 -14.84
CA MET A 54 39.13 15.53 -13.61
C MET A 54 37.60 15.58 -13.79
N TRP A 55 37.12 16.10 -14.93
CA TRP A 55 35.69 16.09 -15.26
C TRP A 55 35.13 14.67 -15.38
N LEU A 56 35.85 13.77 -16.05
CA LEU A 56 35.48 12.36 -16.14
C LEU A 56 35.42 11.70 -14.77
N ALA A 57 36.40 11.94 -13.89
CA ALA A 57 36.40 11.39 -12.54
C ALA A 57 35.22 11.92 -11.71
N MET A 58 34.93 13.23 -11.79
CA MET A 58 33.78 13.83 -11.10
C MET A 58 32.43 13.28 -11.57
N LEU A 59 32.30 12.87 -12.83
CA LEU A 59 31.08 12.24 -13.36
C LEU A 59 31.00 10.74 -13.05
N LEU A 60 32.11 10.01 -13.19
CA LEU A 60 32.10 8.54 -13.07
C LEU A 60 31.94 8.08 -11.62
N VAL A 61 32.51 8.78 -10.64
CA VAL A 61 32.42 8.41 -9.22
C VAL A 61 30.97 8.36 -8.70
N PRO A 62 30.11 9.38 -8.87
CA PRO A 62 28.73 9.32 -8.41
C PRO A 62 27.90 8.29 -9.18
N ILE A 63 28.15 8.12 -10.49
CA ILE A 63 27.45 7.10 -11.31
C ILE A 63 27.79 5.69 -10.81
N ALA A 64 29.07 5.40 -10.56
CA ALA A 64 29.51 4.14 -9.97
C ALA A 64 28.88 3.91 -8.59
N GLY A 65 28.81 4.96 -7.76
CA GLY A 65 28.12 4.92 -6.46
C GLY A 65 26.63 4.56 -6.58
N LEU A 66 25.90 5.16 -7.52
CA LEU A 66 24.49 4.87 -7.76
C LEU A 66 24.26 3.45 -8.28
N LEU A 67 25.08 2.99 -9.22
CA LEU A 67 25.01 1.61 -9.72
C LEU A 67 25.29 0.61 -8.59
N PHE A 68 26.21 0.93 -7.69
CA PHE A 68 26.51 0.10 -6.53
C PHE A 68 25.39 0.15 -5.46
N LEU A 69 24.75 1.29 -5.21
CA LEU A 69 23.62 1.36 -4.26
C LEU A 69 22.32 0.73 -4.79
N SER A 70 22.15 0.65 -6.12
CA SER A 70 20.96 0.13 -6.77
C SER A 70 20.49 -1.26 -6.29
N PRO A 71 21.33 -2.33 -6.26
CA PRO A 71 20.89 -3.64 -5.78
C PRO A 71 20.49 -3.66 -4.31
N MET A 72 21.15 -2.86 -3.46
CA MET A 72 20.78 -2.73 -2.05
C MET A 72 19.41 -2.06 -1.92
N LEU A 73 19.18 -0.96 -2.64
CA LEU A 73 17.90 -0.26 -2.65
C LEU A 73 16.78 -1.17 -3.15
N ARG A 74 17.02 -1.94 -4.22
CA ARG A 74 16.06 -2.93 -4.73
C ARG A 74 15.70 -3.99 -3.69
N ARG A 75 16.68 -4.51 -2.93
CA ARG A 75 16.43 -5.48 -1.85
C ARG A 75 15.61 -4.87 -0.71
N VAL A 76 15.99 -3.68 -0.24
CA VAL A 76 15.25 -2.97 0.82
C VAL A 76 13.82 -2.68 0.39
N LEU A 77 13.62 -2.24 -0.86
CA LEU A 77 12.28 -2.00 -1.40
C LEU A 77 11.47 -3.29 -1.55
N ALA A 78 12.09 -4.40 -1.96
CA ALA A 78 11.42 -5.70 -2.05
C ALA A 78 10.97 -6.21 -0.67
N GLU A 79 11.83 -6.09 0.35
CA GLU A 79 11.46 -6.44 1.73
C GLU A 79 10.33 -5.55 2.26
N ARG A 80 10.37 -4.25 1.96
CA ARG A 80 9.31 -3.33 2.37
C ARG A 80 7.97 -3.69 1.74
N ARG A 81 7.94 -4.13 0.48
CA ARG A 81 6.72 -4.62 -0.19
C ARG A 81 6.16 -5.86 0.49
N ALA A 82 7.00 -6.88 0.74
CA ALA A 82 6.58 -8.10 1.43
C ALA A 82 6.03 -7.79 2.85
N PHE A 83 6.67 -6.85 3.56
CA PHE A 83 6.18 -6.40 4.86
C PHE A 83 4.83 -5.67 4.76
N HIS A 84 4.64 -4.82 3.75
CA HIS A 84 3.37 -4.14 3.52
C HIS A 84 2.25 -5.12 3.14
N GLU A 85 2.54 -6.17 2.37
CA GLU A 85 1.57 -7.22 2.06
C GLU A 85 1.08 -7.94 3.32
N HIS A 86 2.00 -8.32 4.22
CA HIS A 86 1.63 -8.93 5.50
C HIS A 86 0.91 -7.97 6.47
N MET A 87 1.30 -6.69 6.47
CA MET A 87 0.60 -5.66 7.25
C MET A 87 -0.79 -5.38 6.70
N ALA A 88 -0.97 -5.35 5.38
CA ALA A 88 -2.27 -5.17 4.74
C ALA A 88 -3.22 -6.33 5.08
N GLU A 89 -2.71 -7.57 5.08
CA GLU A 89 -3.48 -8.76 5.47
C GLU A 89 -3.87 -8.75 6.97
N ARG A 90 -3.07 -8.13 7.85
CA ARG A 90 -3.45 -7.94 9.26
C ARG A 90 -4.38 -6.76 9.48
N ALA A 91 -4.17 -5.65 8.77
CA ALA A 91 -4.99 -4.45 8.88
C ALA A 91 -6.43 -4.71 8.43
N THR A 92 -6.64 -5.60 7.45
CA THR A 92 -8.00 -6.04 7.07
C THR A 92 -8.66 -6.91 8.14
N TYR A 93 -7.90 -7.49 9.08
CA TYR A 93 -8.45 -8.29 10.18
C TYR A 93 -8.77 -7.44 11.43
N ASP A 94 -7.93 -6.44 11.73
CA ASP A 94 -8.13 -5.55 12.88
C ASP A 94 -9.15 -4.44 12.61
N GLY A 95 -9.43 -4.11 11.33
CA GLY A 95 -10.37 -3.05 10.95
C GLY A 95 -11.84 -3.48 10.80
N ILE A 96 -12.17 -4.75 11.04
CA ILE A 96 -13.57 -5.21 11.03
C ILE A 96 -14.08 -5.04 12.44
N ASP A 97 -14.75 -3.92 12.69
CA ASP A 97 -15.18 -3.56 14.04
C ASP A 97 -16.03 -4.62 14.73
N GLN A 98 -16.65 -5.57 14.00
CA GLN A 98 -17.21 -6.81 14.53
C GLN A 98 -17.70 -7.71 13.38
N PRO A 99 -17.15 -8.91 13.15
CA PRO A 99 -17.79 -9.85 12.25
C PRO A 99 -19.07 -10.42 12.90
N ILE A 100 -20.22 -9.94 12.41
CA ILE A 100 -21.54 -10.32 12.90
C ILE A 100 -22.15 -11.34 11.93
N CYS A 101 -22.73 -12.43 12.45
CA CYS A 101 -23.40 -13.43 11.61
C CYS A 101 -24.61 -12.80 10.88
N PRO A 102 -24.72 -12.87 9.55
CA PRO A 102 -25.81 -12.21 8.80
C PRO A 102 -27.19 -12.85 9.05
N LYS A 103 -27.26 -14.06 9.64
CA LYS A 103 -28.52 -14.75 9.92
C LYS A 103 -29.11 -14.47 11.30
N CYS A 104 -28.25 -14.40 12.32
CA CYS A 104 -28.70 -14.35 13.72
C CYS A 104 -28.04 -13.23 14.53
N SER A 105 -27.22 -12.42 13.88
CA SER A 105 -26.49 -11.31 14.51
C SER A 105 -25.54 -11.71 15.65
N TYR A 106 -25.18 -12.99 15.76
CA TYR A 106 -24.20 -13.45 16.73
C TYR A 106 -22.80 -12.91 16.43
N ASP A 107 -22.09 -12.52 17.47
CA ASP A 107 -20.72 -12.02 17.40
C ASP A 107 -19.74 -13.18 17.13
N LEU A 108 -19.10 -13.17 15.95
CA LEU A 108 -18.17 -14.21 15.54
C LEU A 108 -16.72 -13.90 15.96
N ARG A 109 -16.49 -12.91 16.83
CA ARG A 109 -15.15 -12.59 17.34
C ARG A 109 -14.50 -13.81 18.00
N GLY A 110 -13.25 -14.07 17.61
CA GLY A 110 -12.47 -15.19 18.13
C GLY A 110 -12.75 -16.54 17.46
N MET A 111 -13.66 -16.61 16.48
CA MET A 111 -13.74 -17.80 15.61
C MET A 111 -12.66 -17.76 14.52
N GLY A 112 -12.33 -18.92 13.97
CA GLY A 112 -11.38 -19.03 12.85
C GLY A 112 -11.91 -18.38 11.56
N PRO A 113 -11.08 -18.31 10.49
CA PRO A 113 -11.41 -17.62 9.25
C PRO A 113 -12.67 -18.11 8.53
N SER A 114 -13.10 -19.33 8.83
CA SER A 114 -14.30 -19.97 8.31
C SER A 114 -14.84 -20.97 9.32
N GLY A 115 -16.16 -21.17 9.37
CA GLY A 115 -16.77 -22.14 10.28
C GLY A 115 -18.30 -22.14 10.22
N ARG A 116 -18.93 -22.73 11.24
CA ARG A 116 -20.37 -22.63 11.46
C ARG A 116 -20.66 -21.77 12.68
N CYS A 117 -21.67 -20.91 12.57
CA CYS A 117 -22.18 -20.14 13.69
C CYS A 117 -22.77 -21.08 14.76
N PRO A 118 -22.44 -20.92 16.05
CA PRO A 118 -22.91 -21.79 17.12
C PRO A 118 -24.40 -21.63 17.40
N GLU A 119 -24.97 -20.44 17.16
CA GLU A 119 -26.39 -20.17 17.41
C GLU A 119 -27.27 -20.72 16.28
N CYS A 120 -26.95 -20.39 15.02
CA CYS A 120 -27.81 -20.72 13.88
C CYS A 120 -27.33 -21.89 13.01
N GLY A 121 -26.13 -22.43 13.25
CA GLY A 121 -25.51 -23.47 12.45
C GLY A 121 -25.10 -23.04 11.02
N GLY A 122 -25.31 -21.78 10.66
CA GLY A 122 -24.98 -21.23 9.34
C GLY A 122 -23.49 -21.20 9.08
N HIS A 123 -23.07 -21.65 7.90
CA HIS A 123 -21.68 -21.51 7.46
C HIS A 123 -21.33 -20.06 7.20
N PHE A 124 -20.13 -19.66 7.62
CA PHE A 124 -19.56 -18.36 7.36
C PHE A 124 -18.12 -18.49 6.86
N GLN A 125 -17.71 -17.55 6.01
CA GLN A 125 -16.33 -17.25 5.68
C GLN A 125 -16.12 -15.76 5.89
N PHE A 126 -15.09 -15.35 6.65
CA PHE A 126 -14.85 -13.93 6.88
C PHE A 126 -14.55 -13.20 5.57
N SER A 127 -13.83 -13.82 4.64
CA SER A 127 -13.54 -13.23 3.31
C SER A 127 -14.80 -12.84 2.55
N SER A 128 -15.85 -13.68 2.56
CA SER A 128 -17.11 -13.38 1.87
C SER A 128 -17.94 -12.32 2.59
N MET A 129 -17.99 -12.35 3.93
CA MET A 129 -18.71 -11.34 4.70
C MET A 129 -18.05 -9.96 4.58
N LEU A 130 -16.71 -9.93 4.55
CA LEU A 130 -15.92 -8.73 4.31
C LEU A 130 -16.21 -8.13 2.93
N ALA A 131 -16.20 -8.97 1.90
CA ALA A 131 -16.52 -8.54 0.53
C ALA A 131 -17.94 -7.97 0.44
N GLN A 132 -18.89 -8.55 1.17
CA GLN A 132 -20.27 -8.06 1.23
C GLN A 132 -20.36 -6.71 1.96
N GLN A 133 -19.71 -6.57 3.12
CA GLN A 133 -19.68 -5.30 3.87
C GLN A 133 -19.03 -4.18 3.06
N PHE A 134 -17.87 -4.43 2.44
CA PHE A 134 -17.24 -3.42 1.58
C PHE A 134 -18.07 -3.11 0.35
N GLY A 135 -18.77 -4.09 -0.23
CA GLY A 135 -19.71 -3.86 -1.33
C GLY A 135 -20.89 -2.97 -0.93
N GLU A 136 -21.44 -3.15 0.27
CA GLU A 136 -22.51 -2.31 0.81
C GLU A 136 -22.00 -0.92 1.20
N GLN A 137 -20.84 -0.83 1.84
CA GLN A 137 -20.23 0.44 2.21
C GLN A 137 -19.86 1.24 0.96
N ALA A 138 -19.32 0.59 -0.08
CA ALA A 138 -19.07 1.21 -1.38
C ALA A 138 -20.36 1.73 -2.03
N LYS A 139 -21.49 1.02 -1.89
CA LYS A 139 -22.80 1.52 -2.36
C LYS A 139 -23.29 2.73 -1.55
N MET A 140 -23.04 2.76 -0.24
CA MET A 140 -23.42 3.89 0.63
C MET A 140 -22.49 5.10 0.46
N SER A 141 -21.20 4.86 0.17
CA SER A 141 -20.18 5.90 0.00
C SER A 141 -20.02 6.37 -1.44
N ALA A 142 -20.52 5.59 -2.41
CA ALA A 142 -20.69 6.09 -3.77
C ALA A 142 -21.55 7.33 -3.65
N ALA A 143 -20.95 8.49 -3.95
CA ALA A 143 -21.71 9.70 -4.13
C ALA A 143 -22.89 9.35 -5.03
N PRO A 144 -24.13 9.75 -4.69
CA PRO A 144 -25.26 9.49 -5.55
C PRO A 144 -24.83 9.89 -6.97
N PRO A 145 -25.08 9.04 -7.99
CA PRO A 145 -24.67 9.36 -9.35
C PRO A 145 -25.10 10.79 -9.58
N PRO A 146 -24.23 11.67 -10.15
CA PRO A 146 -24.61 13.05 -10.38
C PRO A 146 -25.95 12.98 -11.07
N ILE A 147 -27.02 13.43 -10.38
CA ILE A 147 -28.38 13.37 -10.90
C ILE A 147 -28.22 13.95 -12.29
N ALA A 148 -28.41 13.11 -13.30
CA ALA A 148 -28.28 13.54 -14.68
C ALA A 148 -29.13 14.80 -14.72
N ARG A 149 -28.47 15.95 -14.91
CA ARG A 149 -29.15 17.24 -14.94
C ARG A 149 -29.86 17.30 -16.28
N ASP A 150 -30.80 16.38 -16.47
CA ASP A 150 -31.87 16.55 -17.40
C ASP A 150 -32.54 17.80 -16.84
N GLU A 151 -32.33 18.92 -17.53
CA GLU A 151 -32.95 20.19 -17.18
C GLU A 151 -34.48 20.05 -17.11
N PHE A 152 -35.02 18.93 -17.61
CA PHE A 152 -36.42 18.62 -17.77
C PHE A 152 -36.80 17.30 -17.08
N CYS A 153 -38.00 17.26 -16.48
CA CYS A 153 -38.60 16.01 -16.01
C CYS A 153 -38.90 15.09 -17.19
N GLN A 154 -38.40 13.85 -17.19
CA GLN A 154 -38.63 12.88 -18.28
C GLN A 154 -40.11 12.52 -18.47
N ALA A 155 -40.93 12.62 -17.42
CA ALA A 155 -42.35 12.27 -17.49
C ALA A 155 -43.24 13.38 -18.06
N CYS A 156 -42.99 14.64 -17.68
CA CYS A 156 -43.87 15.76 -18.04
C CYS A 156 -43.18 16.89 -18.82
N GLY A 157 -41.87 16.81 -19.05
CA GLY A 157 -41.10 17.81 -19.79
C GLY A 157 -40.87 19.14 -19.07
N GLN A 158 -41.24 19.25 -17.79
CA GLN A 158 -41.11 20.50 -17.05
C GLN A 158 -39.65 20.84 -16.71
N ASP A 159 -39.26 22.08 -16.97
CA ASP A 159 -37.93 22.61 -16.64
C ASP A 159 -37.75 22.77 -15.12
N PHE A 160 -36.59 22.36 -14.61
CA PHE A 160 -36.20 22.42 -13.22
C PHE A 160 -35.45 23.70 -12.82
N ARG A 161 -35.21 24.63 -13.75
CA ARG A 161 -34.63 25.96 -13.52
C ARG A 161 -35.49 26.77 -12.54
N GLY A 162 -35.12 26.72 -11.25
CA GLY A 162 -35.78 27.46 -10.16
C GLY A 162 -36.01 26.62 -8.90
N HIS A 163 -36.02 25.28 -9.02
CA HIS A 163 -36.35 24.38 -7.91
C HIS A 163 -35.26 23.31 -7.71
N GLN A 164 -34.01 23.73 -7.52
CA GLN A 164 -32.85 22.81 -7.55
C GLN A 164 -32.81 21.74 -6.43
N ARG A 165 -33.65 21.82 -5.40
CA ARG A 165 -33.58 20.94 -4.21
C ARG A 165 -34.78 20.02 -3.96
N ALA A 166 -35.79 20.01 -4.82
CA ALA A 166 -36.93 19.12 -4.63
C ALA A 166 -36.59 17.67 -5.05
N PRO A 167 -36.86 16.64 -4.22
CA PRO A 167 -36.61 15.24 -4.55
C PRO A 167 -37.59 14.68 -5.61
N SER A 168 -38.66 15.41 -5.92
CA SER A 168 -39.67 15.04 -6.92
C SER A 168 -40.10 16.24 -7.77
N CYS A 169 -40.67 15.96 -8.94
CA CYS A 169 -41.24 16.97 -9.84
C CYS A 169 -42.51 17.58 -9.23
N PHE A 170 -42.58 18.91 -9.20
CA PHE A 170 -43.72 19.61 -8.59
C PHE A 170 -45.05 19.41 -9.35
N ASN A 171 -44.99 19.16 -10.66
CA ASN A 171 -46.20 19.00 -11.48
C ASN A 171 -46.71 17.55 -11.52
N CYS A 172 -45.83 16.56 -11.63
CA CYS A 172 -46.24 15.16 -11.77
C CYS A 172 -45.93 14.26 -10.56
N GLY A 173 -45.18 14.75 -9.56
CA GLY A 173 -44.82 14.00 -8.36
C GLY A 173 -43.78 12.91 -8.55
N GLN A 174 -43.31 12.64 -9.78
CA GLN A 174 -42.29 11.62 -10.04
C GLN A 174 -40.96 12.00 -9.39
N PRO A 175 -40.21 11.04 -8.80
CA PRO A 175 -38.89 11.29 -8.27
C PRO A 175 -37.95 11.76 -9.39
N ARG A 176 -37.04 12.68 -9.04
CA ARG A 176 -35.98 13.13 -9.95
C ARG A 176 -34.95 12.04 -10.21
#